data_AF-A0A9P8SL43-F1
#
_entry.id   AF-A0A9P8SL43-F1
#
_cell.length_a   1.000
_cell.length_b   1.000
_cell.length_c   1.000
_cell.angle_alpha   90.00
_cell.angle_beta   90.00
_cell.angle_gamma   90.00
#
_symmetry.space_group_name_H-M   'P 1'
#
loop_
_entity.id
_entity.type
_entity.pdbx_description
1 polymer ?
#
loop_
_entity_poly.entity_id
_entity_poly.type
_entity_poly.pdbx_seq_one_letter_code
_entity_poly.pdbx_strand_id
1 'polypeptide(L)'
;MSPSTGVIVTTLVKAKQKPLPGSSTQTPLRERVQQTSRKYQSLIVLVSESNQAGEFSSNHSSSDMAAYADFVRFAASLDAEVVTCLVPGADRTLSEWILSLLCRQSSQSAALGHLVTSAETSWDLFLRRAGLNVFAAQVLSGTLVDEFGHAGLAQFLAMPTRTKVSKYAQLVGGERALVNCCEVLDRGWA
;
A
#
# COMPACT_ATOMS: atom_id res chain seq x y z
N MET A 1 1.42 10.22 -3.57
CA MET A 1 1.32 8.74 -3.50
C MET A 1 0.86 8.25 -4.86
N SER A 2 1.36 7.12 -5.33
CA SER A 2 1.10 6.60 -6.67
C SER A 2 0.26 5.32 -6.62
N PRO A 3 -0.28 4.84 -7.76
CA PRO A 3 -0.97 3.55 -7.81
C PRO A 3 -0.07 2.37 -7.38
N SER A 4 1.24 2.45 -7.62
CA SER A 4 2.19 1.36 -7.35
C SER A 4 2.80 1.40 -5.95
N THR A 5 2.91 2.58 -5.33
CA THR A 5 3.60 2.75 -4.05
C THR A 5 2.68 3.20 -2.92
N GLY A 6 2.61 2.38 -1.87
CA GLY A 6 1.90 2.69 -0.62
C GLY A 6 2.86 3.14 0.49
N VAL A 7 2.32 3.83 1.49
CA VAL A 7 3.03 4.16 2.73
C VAL A 7 2.23 3.70 3.95
N ILE A 8 2.92 3.09 4.92
CA ILE A 8 2.41 2.84 6.27
C ILE A 8 3.27 3.63 7.23
N VAL A 9 2.63 4.36 8.13
CA VAL A 9 3.28 4.99 9.28
C VAL A 9 2.93 4.19 10.53
N THR A 10 3.95 3.84 11.31
CA THR A 10 3.83 3.12 12.57
C THR A 10 4.88 3.62 13.56
N THR A 11 4.86 3.08 14.78
CA THR A 11 5.84 3.40 15.82
C THR A 11 6.76 2.22 16.08
N LEU A 12 7.96 2.49 16.59
CA LEU A 12 8.93 1.47 16.99
C LEU A 12 8.34 0.54 18.05
N VAL A 13 7.52 1.09 18.96
CA VAL A 13 6.78 0.31 19.96
C VAL A 13 5.93 -0.78 19.29
N LYS A 14 5.17 -0.44 18.24
CA LYS A 14 4.33 -1.42 17.50
C LYS A 14 5.16 -2.39 16.68
N ALA A 15 6.28 -1.95 16.09
CA ALA A 15 7.18 -2.81 15.32
C ALA A 15 7.80 -3.93 16.18
N LYS A 16 8.06 -3.64 17.45
CA LYS A 16 8.68 -4.58 18.41
C LYS A 16 7.68 -5.51 19.10
N GLN A 17 6.37 -5.30 18.92
CA GLN A 17 5.36 -6.16 19.56
C GLN A 17 5.54 -7.61 19.10
N LYS A 18 5.40 -8.53 20.05
CA LYS A 18 5.39 -9.98 19.78
C LYS A 18 3.96 -10.51 19.87
N PRO A 19 3.65 -11.63 19.19
CA PRO A 19 2.41 -12.34 19.41
C PRO A 19 2.18 -12.64 20.89
N LEU A 20 0.91 -12.76 21.29
CA LEU A 20 0.58 -13.15 22.66
C LEU A 20 1.09 -14.58 22.93
N PRO A 21 1.56 -14.86 24.15
CA PRO A 21 2.00 -16.21 24.51
C PRO A 21 0.83 -17.20 24.32
N GLY A 22 1.04 -18.22 23.49
CA GLY A 22 0.04 -19.22 23.16
C GLY A 22 -0.77 -18.95 21.87
N SER A 23 -0.57 -17.82 21.20
CA SER A 23 -1.20 -17.54 19.90
C SER A 23 -0.22 -17.71 18.75
N SER A 24 -0.58 -18.48 17.72
CA SER A 24 0.16 -18.55 16.45
C SER A 24 -0.16 -17.37 15.50
N THR A 25 -1.05 -16.47 15.92
CA THR A 25 -1.48 -15.32 15.15
C THR A 25 -0.39 -14.26 15.05
N GLN A 26 -0.31 -13.62 13.89
CA GLN A 26 0.61 -12.51 13.69
C GLN A 26 0.18 -11.30 14.52
N THR A 27 1.13 -10.40 14.77
CA THR A 27 0.80 -9.10 15.39
C THR A 27 -0.06 -8.26 14.44
N PRO A 28 -0.95 -7.37 14.94
CA PRO A 28 -1.80 -6.53 14.08
C PRO A 28 -1.02 -5.70 13.05
N LEU A 29 0.20 -5.25 13.39
CA LEU A 29 1.06 -4.54 12.45
C LEU A 29 1.54 -5.43 11.31
N ARG A 30 2.03 -6.64 11.60
CA ARG A 30 2.47 -7.60 10.59
C ARG A 30 1.33 -8.00 9.66
N GLU A 31 0.13 -8.26 10.20
CA GLU A 31 -1.06 -8.54 9.40
C GLU A 31 -1.40 -7.37 8.47
N ARG A 32 -1.39 -6.14 9.00
CA ARG A 32 -1.66 -4.93 8.21
C ARG A 32 -0.63 -4.74 7.10
N VAL A 33 0.66 -4.93 7.38
CA VAL A 33 1.74 -4.84 6.38
C VAL A 33 1.56 -5.91 5.31
N GLN A 34 1.31 -7.16 5.70
CA GLN A 34 1.08 -8.26 4.78
C GLN A 34 -0.13 -7.99 3.86
N GLN A 35 -1.28 -7.60 4.43
CA GLN A 35 -2.48 -7.29 3.65
C GLN A 35 -2.29 -6.09 2.72
N THR A 36 -1.62 -5.04 3.19
CA THR A 36 -1.37 -3.84 2.39
C THR A 36 -0.37 -4.12 1.27
N SER A 37 0.66 -4.92 1.52
CA SER A 37 1.68 -5.28 0.54
C SER A 37 1.12 -6.01 -0.69
N ARG A 38 -0.02 -6.71 -0.55
CA ARG A 38 -0.70 -7.37 -1.68
C ARG A 38 -1.33 -6.38 -2.67
N LYS A 39 -1.57 -5.13 -2.24
CA LYS A 39 -2.27 -4.09 -3.01
C LYS A 39 -1.34 -3.09 -3.73
N TYR A 40 -0.04 -3.16 -3.47
CA TYR A 40 0.97 -2.22 -3.98
C TYR A 40 2.19 -3.00 -4.45
N GLN A 41 2.82 -2.61 -5.55
CA GLN A 41 4.12 -3.16 -5.94
C GLN A 41 5.19 -2.88 -4.89
N SER A 42 5.23 -1.65 -4.39
CA SER A 42 6.19 -1.19 -3.41
C SER A 42 5.47 -0.61 -2.19
N LEU A 43 5.92 -0.96 -0.99
CA LEU A 43 5.33 -0.50 0.27
C LEU A 43 6.42 0.05 1.18
N ILE A 44 6.32 1.33 1.51
CA ILE A 44 7.25 2.00 2.40
C ILE A 44 6.65 2.02 3.81
N VAL A 45 7.34 1.42 4.78
CA VAL A 45 6.95 1.40 6.18
C VAL A 45 7.85 2.35 6.96
N LEU A 46 7.32 3.52 7.32
CA LEU A 46 7.97 4.45 8.23
C LEU A 46 7.69 4.05 9.67
N VAL A 47 8.76 3.75 10.41
CA VAL A 47 8.71 3.37 11.82
C VAL A 47 9.27 4.54 12.63
N SER A 48 8.39 5.34 13.22
CA SER A 48 8.78 6.48 14.04
C SER A 48 9.25 6.02 15.43
N GLU A 49 10.32 6.62 15.93
CA GLU A 49 10.70 6.50 17.34
C GLU A 49 9.68 7.14 18.27
N SER A 50 8.97 8.17 17.80
CA SER A 50 8.06 9.01 18.59
C SER A 50 8.76 9.52 19.85
N ASN A 51 9.97 10.05 19.68
CA ASN A 51 10.83 10.46 20.78
C ASN A 51 10.23 11.67 21.52
N GLN A 52 9.76 11.46 22.74
CA GLN A 52 9.20 12.52 23.58
C GLN A 52 10.25 13.55 24.03
N ALA A 53 11.54 13.22 23.96
CA ALA A 53 12.63 14.12 24.32
C ALA A 53 13.00 15.12 23.20
N GLY A 54 12.42 14.98 22.01
CA GLY A 54 12.61 15.93 20.89
C GLY A 54 13.09 15.27 19.59
N GLU A 55 13.53 16.10 18.65
CA GLU A 55 13.92 15.73 17.27
C GLU A 55 15.33 15.11 17.16
N PHE A 56 15.71 14.27 18.12
CA PHE A 56 17.00 13.59 18.16
C PHE A 56 16.79 12.08 18.19
N SER A 57 17.78 11.32 17.72
CA SER A 57 17.77 9.86 17.82
C SER A 57 17.84 9.44 19.28
N SER A 58 16.94 8.55 19.68
CA SER A 58 17.00 7.92 20.99
C SER A 58 18.04 6.81 21.04
N ASN A 59 18.64 6.60 22.22
CA ASN A 59 19.51 5.45 22.45
C ASN A 59 18.64 4.19 22.57
N HIS A 60 18.66 3.35 21.53
CA HIS A 60 17.96 2.06 21.55
C HIS A 60 18.77 0.99 22.25
N SER A 61 18.10 0.15 23.05
CA SER A 61 18.75 -1.03 23.58
C SER A 61 19.03 -2.05 22.47
N SER A 62 20.02 -2.93 22.67
CA SER A 62 20.33 -4.01 21.74
C SER A 62 19.12 -4.93 21.49
N SER A 63 18.30 -5.16 22.52
CA SER A 63 17.06 -5.92 22.44
C SER A 63 16.04 -5.26 21.51
N ASP A 64 15.94 -3.93 21.55
CA ASP A 64 14.99 -3.17 20.73
C ASP A 64 15.37 -3.21 19.25
N MET A 65 16.66 -3.07 18.97
CA MET A 65 17.19 -3.19 17.61
C MET A 65 17.06 -4.61 17.07
N ALA A 66 17.23 -5.64 17.91
CA ALA A 66 16.99 -7.02 17.51
C ALA A 66 15.52 -7.28 17.14
N ALA A 67 14.57 -6.75 17.94
CA ALA A 67 13.15 -6.86 17.64
C ALA A 67 12.73 -6.07 16.38
N TYR A 68 13.32 -4.89 16.17
CA TYR A 68 13.14 -4.14 14.93
C TYR A 68 13.71 -4.89 13.71
N ALA A 69 14.92 -5.45 13.82
CA ALA A 69 15.53 -6.22 12.75
C ALA A 69 14.70 -7.46 12.37
N ASP A 70 14.04 -8.10 13.36
CA ASP A 70 13.10 -9.19 13.09
C ASP A 70 11.86 -8.72 12.29
N PHE A 71 11.34 -7.54 12.61
CA PHE A 71 10.26 -6.93 11.82
C PHE A 71 10.71 -6.60 10.39
N VAL A 72 11.91 -6.04 10.22
CA VAL A 72 12.49 -5.76 8.89
C VAL A 72 12.64 -7.06 8.08
N ARG A 73 13.12 -8.14 8.70
CA ARG A 73 13.23 -9.45 8.06
C ARG A 73 11.87 -9.98 7.60
N PHE A 74 10.85 -9.85 8.43
CA PHE A 74 9.49 -10.20 8.06
C PHE A 74 9.00 -9.37 6.86
N ALA A 75 9.17 -8.06 6.89
CA ALA A 75 8.75 -7.18 5.80
C ALA A 75 9.44 -7.57 4.47
N ALA A 76 10.75 -7.84 4.52
CA ALA A 76 11.53 -8.25 3.36
C ALA A 76 11.17 -9.65 2.81
N SER A 77 10.50 -10.50 3.61
CA SER A 77 10.04 -11.83 3.17
C SER A 77 8.73 -11.82 2.39
N LEU A 78 8.08 -10.66 2.24
CA LEU A 78 6.83 -10.53 1.50
C LEU A 78 7.09 -10.43 -0.01
N ASP A 79 6.11 -10.84 -0.82
CA ASP A 79 6.23 -10.81 -2.29
C ASP A 79 6.32 -9.39 -2.88
N ALA A 80 5.88 -8.38 -2.13
CA ALA A 80 5.99 -6.98 -2.53
C ALA A 80 7.37 -6.43 -2.14
N GLU A 81 7.82 -5.40 -2.84
CA GLU A 81 9.00 -4.65 -2.40
C GLU A 81 8.63 -3.85 -1.14
N VAL A 82 8.95 -4.36 0.05
CA VAL A 82 8.67 -3.67 1.30
C VAL A 82 9.94 -3.07 1.89
N VAL A 83 10.00 -1.73 1.91
CA VAL A 83 11.13 -0.98 2.48
C VAL A 83 10.73 -0.45 3.86
N THR A 84 11.47 -0.83 4.89
CA THR A 84 11.22 -0.34 6.25
C THR A 84 12.28 0.68 6.65
N CYS A 85 11.87 1.86 7.09
CA CYS A 85 12.76 2.95 7.50
C CYS A 85 12.48 3.32 8.96
N LEU A 86 13.51 3.27 9.81
CA LEU A 86 13.45 3.86 11.15
C LEU A 86 13.59 5.38 11.02
N VAL A 87 12.60 6.12 11.51
CA VAL A 87 12.57 7.58 11.49
C VAL A 87 12.89 8.08 12.91
N PRO A 88 14.07 8.68 13.12
CA PRO A 88 14.46 9.20 14.43
C PRO A 88 13.68 10.46 14.78
N GLY A 89 13.74 10.84 16.06
CA GLY A 89 13.11 12.07 16.54
C GLY A 89 11.61 11.96 16.77
N ALA A 90 10.91 13.07 16.60
CA ALA A 90 9.50 13.22 16.93
C ALA A 90 8.67 13.54 15.67
N ASP A 91 7.52 14.19 15.87
CA ASP A 91 6.51 14.35 14.83
C ASP A 91 6.97 15.26 13.68
N ARG A 92 7.87 16.22 13.92
CA ARG A 92 8.37 17.09 12.86
C ARG A 92 9.23 16.32 11.88
N THR A 93 10.20 15.54 12.37
CA THR A 93 11.05 14.72 11.50
C THR A 93 10.19 13.74 10.72
N LEU A 94 9.21 13.09 11.36
CA LEU A 94 8.28 12.22 10.65
C LEU A 94 7.50 12.95 9.55
N SER A 95 7.03 14.16 9.82
CA SER A 95 6.32 14.98 8.84
C SER A 95 7.20 15.36 7.65
N GLU A 96 8.44 15.75 7.89
CA GLU A 96 9.43 16.08 6.84
C GLU A 96 9.75 14.86 5.96
N TRP A 97 9.85 13.66 6.55
CA TRP A 97 10.01 12.41 5.83
C TRP A 97 8.79 12.08 4.95
N ILE A 98 7.58 12.21 5.50
CA ILE A 98 6.35 12.01 4.73
C ILE A 98 6.28 13.00 3.57
N LEU A 99 6.57 14.28 3.81
CA LEU A 99 6.56 15.30 2.77
C LEU A 99 7.59 15.01 1.66
N SER A 100 8.81 14.64 2.04
CA SER A 100 9.86 14.25 1.08
C SER A 100 9.43 13.07 0.20
N LEU A 101 8.80 12.05 0.79
CA LEU A 101 8.25 10.93 0.04
C LEU A 101 7.14 11.35 -0.92
N LEU A 102 6.23 12.22 -0.47
CA LEU A 102 5.15 12.74 -1.31
C LEU A 102 5.71 13.54 -2.50
N CYS A 103 6.70 14.40 -2.27
CA CYS A 103 7.38 15.16 -3.32
C CYS A 103 8.05 14.23 -4.35
N ARG A 104 8.76 13.19 -3.90
CA ARG A 104 9.39 12.20 -4.80
C ARG A 104 8.39 11.42 -5.64
N GLN A 105 7.20 11.18 -5.11
CA GLN A 105 6.12 10.45 -5.78
C GLN A 105 5.23 11.35 -6.64
N SER A 106 5.35 12.68 -6.51
CA SER A 106 4.42 13.65 -7.11
C SER A 106 4.41 13.62 -8.65
N SER A 107 5.57 13.41 -9.28
CA SER A 107 5.68 13.35 -10.75
C SER A 107 4.90 12.19 -11.36
N GLN A 108 4.89 11.03 -10.69
CA GLN A 108 4.11 9.85 -11.11
C GLN A 108 2.60 10.07 -10.89
N SER A 109 2.22 10.84 -9.87
CA SER A 109 0.82 11.13 -9.55
C SER A 109 0.23 12.25 -10.42
N ALA A 110 1.04 13.19 -10.92
CA ALA A 110 0.56 14.39 -11.60
C ALA A 110 -0.26 14.09 -12.86
N ALA A 111 0.17 13.12 -13.68
CA ALA A 111 -0.54 12.73 -14.89
C ALA A 111 -1.95 12.14 -14.61
N LEU A 112 -2.09 11.48 -13.45
CA LEU A 112 -3.31 10.79 -13.04
C LEU A 112 -4.18 11.61 -12.09
N GLY A 113 -3.73 12.82 -11.72
CA GLY A 113 -4.37 13.64 -10.69
C GLY A 113 -5.81 14.04 -11.01
N HIS A 114 -6.17 14.17 -12.29
CA HIS A 114 -7.52 14.49 -12.72
C HIS A 114 -8.53 13.34 -12.50
N LEU A 115 -8.05 12.09 -12.42
CA LEU A 115 -8.89 10.90 -12.18
C LEU A 115 -9.08 10.62 -10.69
N VAL A 116 -8.25 11.23 -9.84
CA VAL A 116 -8.27 11.01 -8.38
C VAL A 116 -9.11 12.11 -7.74
N THR A 117 -10.31 11.75 -7.30
CA THR A 117 -11.23 12.68 -6.64
C THR A 117 -11.48 12.27 -5.20
N SER A 118 -11.97 13.20 -4.37
CA SER A 118 -12.39 12.85 -3.00
C SER A 118 -13.71 12.07 -2.96
N ALA A 119 -14.48 12.08 -4.05
CA ALA A 119 -15.75 11.37 -4.13
C ALA A 119 -15.49 9.91 -4.53
N GLU A 120 -15.93 8.98 -3.67
CA GLU A 120 -15.81 7.55 -3.95
C GLU A 120 -17.04 7.06 -4.72
N THR A 121 -16.83 6.44 -5.87
CA THR A 121 -17.90 5.83 -6.67
C THR A 121 -18.13 4.37 -6.28
N SER A 122 -19.27 3.80 -6.68
CA SER A 122 -19.54 2.38 -6.48
C SER A 122 -18.55 1.48 -7.22
N TRP A 123 -17.98 1.94 -8.34
CA TRP A 123 -16.95 1.23 -9.10
C TRP A 123 -15.63 1.19 -8.32
N ASP A 124 -15.27 2.30 -7.67
CA ASP A 124 -14.06 2.36 -6.83
C ASP A 124 -14.16 1.38 -5.66
N LEU A 125 -15.30 1.36 -4.97
CA LEU A 125 -15.56 0.41 -3.88
C LEU A 125 -15.50 -1.03 -4.35
N PHE A 126 -16.10 -1.33 -5.50
CA PHE A 126 -16.08 -2.66 -6.11
C PHE A 126 -14.66 -3.12 -6.41
N LEU A 127 -13.87 -2.28 -7.08
CA LEU A 127 -12.48 -2.58 -7.43
C LEU A 127 -11.57 -2.67 -6.20
N ARG A 128 -11.82 -1.87 -5.15
CA ARG A 128 -11.10 -1.97 -3.86
C ARG A 128 -11.38 -3.28 -3.14
N ARG A 129 -12.62 -3.77 -3.19
CA ARG A 129 -13.02 -5.08 -2.65
C ARG A 129 -12.39 -6.22 -3.45
N ALA A 130 -12.19 -6.02 -4.75
CA ALA A 130 -11.46 -6.95 -5.60
C ALA A 130 -9.94 -6.96 -5.32
N GLY A 131 -9.39 -5.97 -4.62
CA GLY A 131 -8.00 -5.99 -4.14
C GLY A 131 -7.15 -4.81 -4.58
N LEU A 132 -7.68 -3.90 -5.40
CA LEU A 132 -6.97 -2.67 -5.75
C LEU A 132 -6.86 -1.72 -4.56
N ASN A 133 -5.80 -0.92 -4.54
CA ASN A 133 -5.72 0.22 -3.63
C ASN A 133 -6.62 1.37 -4.11
N VAL A 134 -6.84 2.38 -3.25
CA VAL A 134 -7.76 3.48 -3.54
C VAL A 134 -7.39 4.25 -4.80
N PHE A 135 -6.09 4.53 -4.99
CA PHE A 135 -5.61 5.29 -6.14
C PHE A 135 -5.77 4.48 -7.43
N ALA A 136 -5.36 3.22 -7.42
CA ALA A 136 -5.50 2.30 -8.55
C ALA A 136 -6.97 2.08 -8.95
N ALA A 137 -7.88 1.97 -7.97
CA ALA A 137 -9.31 1.82 -8.21
C ALA A 137 -9.88 3.07 -8.91
N GLN A 138 -9.57 4.27 -8.40
CA GLN A 138 -10.05 5.53 -8.98
C GLN A 138 -9.51 5.77 -10.38
N VAL A 139 -8.21 5.52 -10.61
CA VAL A 139 -7.60 5.64 -11.94
C VAL A 139 -8.24 4.68 -12.93
N LEU A 140 -8.45 3.42 -12.53
CA LEU A 140 -9.09 2.44 -13.40
C LEU A 140 -10.54 2.82 -13.69
N SER A 141 -11.33 3.15 -12.66
CA SER A 141 -12.72 3.60 -12.83
C SER A 141 -12.82 4.79 -13.78
N GLY A 142 -12.02 5.84 -13.55
CA GLY A 142 -12.00 7.03 -14.40
C GLY A 142 -11.61 6.70 -15.84
N THR A 143 -10.56 5.89 -16.03
CA THR A 143 -10.15 5.44 -17.37
C THR A 143 -11.26 4.67 -18.08
N LEU A 144 -11.98 3.79 -17.37
CA LEU A 144 -13.08 3.02 -17.96
C LEU A 144 -14.29 3.90 -18.32
N VAL A 145 -14.56 4.95 -17.55
CA VAL A 145 -15.59 5.95 -17.89
C VAL A 145 -15.17 6.73 -19.13
N ASP A 146 -13.91 7.15 -19.22
CA ASP A 146 -13.41 7.91 -20.38
C ASP A 146 -13.42 7.06 -21.65
N GLU A 147 -13.08 5.77 -21.56
CA GLU A 147 -13.03 4.87 -22.73
C GLU A 147 -14.41 4.36 -23.17
N PHE A 148 -15.32 4.08 -22.23
CA PHE A 148 -16.54 3.30 -22.50
C PHE A 148 -17.81 3.86 -21.84
N GLY A 149 -17.72 5.01 -21.16
CA GLY A 149 -18.83 5.61 -20.42
C GLY A 149 -19.41 4.66 -19.38
N HIS A 150 -20.74 4.63 -19.27
CA HIS A 150 -21.46 3.80 -18.30
C HIS A 150 -21.27 2.28 -18.48
N ALA A 151 -20.83 1.82 -19.66
CA ALA A 151 -20.56 0.42 -19.92
C ALA A 151 -19.14 -0.03 -19.50
N GLY A 152 -18.29 0.89 -19.03
CA GLY A 152 -16.87 0.63 -18.79
C GLY A 152 -16.59 -0.51 -17.83
N LEU A 153 -17.27 -0.57 -16.69
CA LEU A 153 -17.07 -1.69 -15.76
C LEU A 153 -17.51 -3.04 -16.37
N ALA A 154 -18.62 -3.07 -17.10
CA ALA A 154 -19.10 -4.30 -17.73
C ALA A 154 -18.15 -4.78 -18.85
N GLN A 155 -17.68 -3.84 -19.69
CA GLN A 155 -16.66 -4.10 -20.71
C GLN A 155 -15.36 -4.61 -20.09
N PHE A 156 -14.91 -3.98 -18.99
CA PHE A 156 -13.75 -4.44 -18.25
C PHE A 156 -13.97 -5.86 -17.75
N LEU A 157 -15.08 -6.17 -17.08
CA LEU A 157 -15.33 -7.51 -16.53
C LEU A 157 -15.35 -8.59 -17.62
N ALA A 158 -15.98 -8.31 -18.77
CA ALA A 158 -16.04 -9.22 -19.92
C ALA A 158 -14.67 -9.43 -20.62
N MET A 159 -13.70 -8.54 -20.39
CA MET A 159 -12.38 -8.61 -21.01
C MET A 159 -11.54 -9.76 -20.43
N PRO A 160 -10.83 -10.55 -21.26
CA PRO A 160 -9.91 -11.57 -20.77
C PRO A 160 -8.80 -10.96 -19.91
N THR A 161 -8.39 -11.68 -18.85
CA THR A 161 -7.37 -11.21 -17.89
C THR A 161 -6.05 -10.80 -18.55
N ARG A 162 -5.61 -11.52 -19.59
CA ARG A 162 -4.40 -11.15 -20.36
C ARG A 162 -4.52 -9.77 -21.02
N THR A 163 -5.69 -9.46 -21.57
CA THR A 163 -5.97 -8.16 -22.19
C THR A 163 -6.08 -7.06 -21.14
N LYS A 164 -6.74 -7.33 -20.01
CA LYS A 164 -6.79 -6.40 -18.86
C LYS A 164 -5.38 -6.04 -18.42
N VAL A 165 -4.52 -7.03 -18.19
CA VAL A 165 -3.12 -6.84 -17.77
C VAL A 165 -2.34 -6.05 -18.79
N SER A 166 -2.38 -6.44 -20.06
CA SER A 166 -1.66 -5.71 -21.12
C SER A 166 -2.07 -4.24 -21.24
N LYS A 167 -3.34 -3.92 -20.98
CA LYS A 167 -3.87 -2.56 -21.18
C LYS A 167 -3.76 -1.68 -19.94
N TYR A 168 -4.06 -2.22 -18.76
CA TYR A 168 -4.27 -1.43 -17.55
C TYR A 168 -3.22 -1.64 -16.46
N ALA A 169 -2.32 -2.63 -16.58
CA ALA A 169 -1.36 -2.95 -15.50
C ALA A 169 -0.52 -1.74 -15.07
N GLN A 170 -0.02 -0.96 -16.03
CA GLN A 170 0.80 0.22 -15.72
C GLN A 170 -0.01 1.32 -14.99
N LEU A 171 -1.31 1.43 -15.26
CA LEU A 171 -2.19 2.44 -14.65
C LEU A 171 -2.54 2.11 -13.20
N VAL A 172 -2.70 0.81 -12.89
CA VAL A 172 -3.10 0.35 -11.54
C VAL A 172 -1.91 -0.01 -10.65
N GLY A 173 -0.70 0.34 -11.07
CA GLY A 173 0.49 0.17 -10.26
C GLY A 173 1.12 -1.22 -10.34
N GLY A 174 0.91 -1.93 -11.45
CA GLY A 174 1.62 -3.17 -11.79
C GLY A 174 0.75 -4.33 -12.23
N GLU A 175 1.37 -5.28 -12.94
CA GLU A 175 0.71 -6.53 -13.34
C GLU A 175 0.22 -7.32 -12.13
N ARG A 176 1.04 -7.46 -11.09
CA ARG A 176 0.70 -8.22 -9.88
C ARG A 176 -0.59 -7.73 -9.21
N ALA A 177 -0.75 -6.42 -9.08
CA ALA A 177 -1.95 -5.83 -8.47
C ALA A 177 -3.20 -6.16 -9.30
N LEU A 178 -3.08 -6.09 -10.63
CA LEU A 178 -4.19 -6.37 -11.54
C LEU A 178 -4.51 -7.86 -11.66
N VAL A 179 -3.51 -8.73 -11.66
CA VAL A 179 -3.68 -10.19 -11.63
C VAL A 179 -4.39 -10.61 -10.36
N ASN A 180 -3.92 -10.17 -9.19
CA ASN A 180 -4.57 -10.44 -7.91
C ASN A 180 -6.03 -9.96 -7.90
N CYS A 181 -6.30 -8.80 -8.50
CA CYS A 181 -7.66 -8.27 -8.65
C CYS A 181 -8.53 -9.19 -9.53
N CYS A 182 -8.03 -9.58 -10.71
CA CYS A 182 -8.76 -10.46 -11.61
C CYS A 182 -9.01 -11.84 -10.99
N GLU A 183 -8.05 -12.40 -10.25
CA GLU A 183 -8.24 -13.66 -9.52
C GLU A 183 -9.40 -13.59 -8.51
N VAL A 184 -9.63 -12.44 -7.88
CA VAL A 184 -10.78 -12.26 -6.98
C VAL A 184 -12.07 -12.08 -7.75
N LEU A 185 -12.04 -11.37 -8.88
CA LEU A 185 -13.21 -11.15 -9.73
C LEU A 185 -13.68 -12.41 -10.47
N ASP A 186 -12.73 -13.25 -10.87
CA ASP A 186 -12.97 -14.49 -11.63
C ASP A 186 -13.34 -15.66 -10.71
N ARG A 187 -13.22 -15.51 -9.38
CA ARG A 187 -13.77 -16.48 -8.42
C ARG A 187 -15.29 -16.47 -8.60
N GLY A 188 -15.81 -17.58 -9.14
CA GLY A 188 -17.24 -17.79 -9.29
C GLY A 188 -17.97 -17.47 -7.98
N TRP A 189 -19.11 -16.79 -8.12
CA TRP A 189 -20.01 -16.50 -7.02
C TRP A 189 -20.66 -17.82 -6.63
N ALA A 190 -20.05 -18.52 -5.67
CA ALA A 190 -20.61 -19.71 -5.05
C ALA A 190 -21.61 -19.31 -3.97
#